data_AF-A0A5C4LP28-F1
#
_entry.id   AF-A0A5C4LP28-F1
#
_cell.length_a   1.000
_cell.length_b   1.000
_cell.length_c   1.000
_cell.angle_alpha   90.00
_cell.angle_beta   90.00
_cell.angle_gamma   90.00
#
_symmetry.space_group_name_H-M   'P 1'
#
loop_
_entity.id
_entity.type
_entity.pdbx_description
1 polymer ?
#
loop_
_entity_poly.entity_id
_entity_poly.type
_entity_poly.pdbx_seq_one_letter_code
_entity_poly.pdbx_strand_id
1 'polypeptide(L)' 'MIDQNGLEAMRTTLAADGYALDVNEVGDRVEVRITIADPDACEDCLAPEPIMRGILHKSLKVPEQAIDLTYPPGSVHE' A
#
# COMPACT_ATOMS: atom_id res chain seq x y z
N MET A 1 -1.99 6.98 14.80
CA MET A 1 -1.40 8.18 14.17
C MET A 1 -0.29 7.70 13.27
N ILE A 2 -0.60 7.51 11.99
CA ILE A 2 0.35 7.04 10.97
C ILE A 2 1.38 8.11 10.61
N ASP A 3 2.57 7.67 10.22
CA ASP A 3 3.59 8.55 9.68
C ASP A 3 3.20 9.01 8.26
N GLN A 4 2.78 10.27 8.14
CA GLN A 4 2.32 10.84 6.87
C GLN A 4 3.45 11.00 5.85
N ASN A 5 4.69 11.21 6.32
CA ASN A 5 5.84 11.38 5.43
C ASN A 5 6.22 10.05 4.75
N GLY A 6 6.22 8.95 5.51
CA GLY A 6 6.39 7.60 4.94
C GLY A 6 5.26 7.22 3.99
N LEU A 7 4.03 7.61 4.30
CA LEU A 7 2.87 7.43 3.44
C LEU A 7 3.01 8.18 2.10
N GLU A 8 3.38 9.46 2.13
CA GLU A 8 3.56 10.27 0.91
C GLU A 8 4.67 9.71 0.01
N ALA A 9 5.76 9.23 0.61
CA ALA A 9 6.82 8.55 -0.15
C ALA A 9 6.30 7.29 -0.84
N MET A 10 5.54 6.44 -0.13
CA MET A 10 4.93 5.23 -0.71
C MET A 10 3.94 5.56 -1.83
N ARG A 11 3.08 6.57 -1.61
CA ARG A 11 2.15 7.07 -2.63
C ARG A 11 2.87 7.55 -3.87
N THR A 12 3.98 8.26 -3.71
CA THR A 12 4.77 8.78 -4.84
C THR A 12 5.39 7.63 -5.65
N THR A 13 5.97 6.63 -4.98
CA THR A 13 6.52 5.46 -5.65
C THR A 13 5.43 4.72 -6.41
N LEU A 14 4.35 4.36 -5.73
CA LEU A 14 3.23 3.62 -6.34
C LEU A 14 2.58 4.41 -7.48
N ALA A 15 2.42 5.72 -7.35
CA ALA A 15 1.90 6.56 -8.42
C ALA A 15 2.82 6.56 -9.65
N ALA A 16 4.14 6.45 -9.47
CA ALA A 16 5.08 6.29 -10.58
C ALA A 16 4.90 4.94 -11.30
N ASP A 17 4.45 3.91 -10.57
CA ASP A 17 4.09 2.58 -11.11
C ASP A 17 2.65 2.51 -11.64
N GLY A 18 1.88 3.60 -11.57
CA GLY A 18 0.49 3.69 -12.01
C GLY A 18 -0.56 3.29 -10.96
N TYR A 19 -0.17 3.17 -9.69
CA TYR A 19 -1.03 2.78 -8.58
C TYR A 19 -1.35 3.95 -7.65
N ALA A 20 -2.60 4.03 -7.22
CA ALA A 20 -3.02 4.90 -6.13
C ALA A 20 -3.10 4.10 -4.83
N LEU A 21 -2.45 4.62 -3.79
CA LEU A 21 -2.51 4.08 -2.45
C LEU A 21 -3.37 4.97 -1.56
N ASP A 22 -4.41 4.39 -0.99
CA ASP A 22 -5.30 5.02 -0.02
C ASP A 22 -5.06 4.42 1.37
N VAL A 23 -4.96 5.26 2.38
CA VAL A 23 -4.71 4.82 3.75
C VAL A 23 -5.68 5.49 4.69
N ASN A 24 -6.40 4.65 5.44
CA ASN A 24 -7.42 5.07 6.37
C ASN A 24 -7.14 4.46 7.75
N GLU A 25 -6.99 5.31 8.76
CA GLU A 25 -6.86 4.84 10.15
C GLU A 25 -8.26 4.57 10.72
N VAL A 26 -8.52 3.32 11.12
CA VAL A 26 -9.80 2.87 11.70
C VAL A 26 -9.55 2.34 13.11
N GLY A 27 -9.60 3.24 14.08
CA GLY A 27 -9.36 2.92 15.49
C GLY A 27 -7.92 2.46 15.74
N ASP A 28 -7.76 1.17 16.04
CA ASP A 28 -6.46 0.51 16.26
C ASP A 28 -5.89 -0.14 14.99
N ARG A 29 -6.60 -0.05 13.86
CA ARG A 29 -6.19 -0.64 12.58
C ARG A 29 -5.95 0.42 11.52
N VAL A 30 -5.20 0.03 10.51
CA VAL A 30 -4.90 0.85 9.33
C VAL A 30 -5.32 0.08 8.10
N GLU A 31 -6.38 0.54 7.44
CA GLU A 31 -6.76 0.05 6.12
C GLU A 31 -5.87 0.71 5.08
N VAL A 32 -5.18 -0.11 4.28
CA VAL A 32 -4.36 0.32 3.16
C VAL A 32 -4.95 -0.30 1.90
N ARG A 33 -5.47 0.53 1.02
CA ARG A 33 -6.08 0.10 -0.24
C ARG A 33 -5.24 0.56 -1.41
N ILE A 34 -4.77 -0.39 -2.20
CA ILE A 34 -4.08 -0.11 -3.47
C ILE A 34 -5.11 -0.23 -4.59
N THR A 35 -5.11 0.75 -5.47
CA THR A 35 -6.00 0.83 -6.64
C THR A 35 -5.18 1.16 -7.88
N ILE A 36 -5.66 0.75 -9.04
CA ILE A 36 -5.05 1.12 -10.31
C ILE A 36 -5.45 2.58 -10.61
N ALA A 37 -4.48 3.48 -10.62
CA ALA A 37 -4.68 4.89 -10.96
C ALA A 37 -4.53 5.13 -12.46
N ASP A 38 -3.64 4.38 -13.10
CA ASP A 38 -3.32 4.46 -14.52
C ASP A 38 -3.67 3.15 -15.23
N PRO A 39 -4.31 3.16 -16.41
CA PRO A 39 -4.62 1.95 -17.15
C PRO A 39 -3.38 1.18 -17.65
N ASP A 40 -2.21 1.83 -17.64
CA ASP A 40 -0.91 1.23 -17.95
C ASP A 40 -0.18 0.72 -16.68
N ALA A 41 -0.87 0.69 -15.52
CA ALA A 41 -0.27 0.24 -14.27
C ALA A 41 0.27 -1.19 -14.42
N CYS A 42 1.55 -1.34 -14.10
CA CYS A 42 2.27 -2.58 -14.30
C CYS A 42 1.86 -3.59 -13.22
N GLU A 43 0.99 -4.54 -13.55
CA GLU A 43 0.50 -5.60 -12.65
C GLU A 43 1.63 -6.44 -12.03
N ASP A 44 2.76 -6.56 -12.73
CA ASP A 44 3.94 -7.33 -12.31
C ASP A 44 4.95 -6.50 -11.47
N CYS A 45 4.86 -5.17 -11.52
CA CYS A 45 5.78 -4.27 -10.81
C CYS A 45 5.41 -4.11 -9.33
N LEU A 46 4.24 -4.59 -8.94
CA LEU A 46 3.72 -4.43 -7.59
C LEU A 46 4.37 -5.45 -6.65
N ALA A 47 4.93 -4.96 -5.54
CA ALA A 47 5.61 -5.84 -4.59
C ALA A 47 4.63 -6.84 -3.94
N PRO A 48 5.09 -8.06 -3.63
CA PRO A 48 4.27 -9.06 -2.94
C PRO A 48 3.75 -8.54 -1.61
N GLU A 49 2.54 -8.95 -1.23
CA GLU A 49 1.89 -8.59 0.05
C GLU A 49 2.84 -8.64 1.26
N PRO A 50 3.60 -9.72 1.54
CA PRO A 50 4.47 -9.77 2.72
C PRO A 50 5.60 -8.73 2.70
N ILE A 51 6.12 -8.40 1.52
CA ILE A 51 7.16 -7.37 1.36
C ILE A 51 6.54 -5.99 1.61
N MET A 52 5.40 -5.72 0.96
CA MET A 52 4.73 -4.43 1.04
C MET A 52 4.24 -4.13 2.46
N ARG A 53 3.70 -5.14 3.15
CA ARG A 53 3.29 -5.04 4.56
C ARG A 53 4.47 -4.73 5.49
N GLY A 54 5.64 -5.33 5.24
CA GLY A 54 6.86 -5.04 5.97
C GLY A 54 7.38 -3.61 5.75
N ILE A 55 7.29 -3.10 4.52
CA ILE A 55 7.65 -1.71 4.21
C ILE A 55 6.66 -0.74 4.85
N LEU A 56 5.36 -1.00 4.73
CA LEU A 56 4.30 -0.19 5.34
C LEU A 56 4.45 -0.13 6.87
N HIS A 57 4.78 -1.24 7.53
CA HIS A 57 5.10 -1.23 8.96
C HIS A 57 6.26 -0.29 9.30
N LYS A 58 7.36 -0.34 8.53
CA LYS A 58 8.52 0.56 8.76
C LYS A 58 8.21 2.02 8.44
N SER A 59 7.49 2.28 7.34
CA SER A 59 7.18 3.61 6.85
C SER A 59 6.11 4.28 7.71
N LEU A 60 5.00 3.60 8.00
CA LEU A 60 3.86 4.13 8.76
C LEU A 60 4.03 4.00 10.27
N LYS A 61 5.02 3.22 10.74
CA LYS A 61 5.27 2.87 12.15
C LYS A 61 4.09 2.21 12.86
N VAL A 62 3.32 1.39 12.13
CA VAL A 62 2.17 0.65 12.67
C VAL A 62 2.42 -0.85 12.58
N PRO A 63 1.94 -1.65 13.55
CA PRO A 63 2.22 -3.07 13.57
C PRO A 63 1.59 -3.78 12.37
N GLU A 64 2.33 -4.72 11.75
CA GLU A 64 1.89 -5.43 10.53
C GLU A 64 0.52 -6.13 10.69
N GLN A 65 0.24 -6.64 11.88
CA GLN A 65 -1.04 -7.28 12.23
C GLN A 65 -2.23 -6.30 12.28
N ALA A 66 -1.97 -5.00 12.33
CA ALA A 66 -2.99 -3.95 12.29
C ALA A 66 -3.15 -3.35 10.88
N ILE A 67 -2.31 -3.74 9.92
CA ILE A 67 -2.37 -3.28 8.53
C ILE A 67 -3.28 -4.22 7.75
N ASP A 68 -4.43 -3.72 7.34
CA ASP A 68 -5.35 -4.40 6.44
C ASP A 68 -5.04 -3.95 5.01
N LEU A 69 -4.23 -4.74 4.30
CA LEU A 69 -3.75 -4.40 2.96
C LEU A 69 -4.67 -5.04 1.90
N THR A 70 -5.31 -4.22 1.08
CA THR A 70 -6.17 -4.64 -0.02
C THR A 70 -5.51 -4.28 -1.35
N TYR A 71 -5.32 -5.29 -2.21
CA TYR A 71 -4.79 -5.13 -3.57
C TYR A 71 -5.91 -4.98 -4.61
N PRO A 72 -5.64 -4.35 -5.77
CA PRO A 72 -6.60 -4.34 -6.86
C PRO A 72 -6.73 -5.74 -7.47
N PRO A 73 -7.91 -6.07 -8.04
CA PRO A 73 -8.12 -7.34 -8.72
C PRO A 73 -7.20 -7.45 -9.93
N GLY A 74 -6.38 -8.52 -9.99
CA GLY A 74 -5.38 -8.75 -11.05
C GLY A 74 -3.92 -8.72 -10.56
N SER A 75 -3.63 -8.05 -9.44
CA SER A 75 -2.26 -7.84 -8.96
C SER A 75 -1.74 -8.88 -7.96
N VAL A 76 -2.56 -9.88 -7.59
CA VAL A 76 -2.15 -11.01 -6.76
C VAL A 76 -1.90 -12.22 -7.64
N HIS A 77 -0.63 -12.51 -7.91
CA HIS A 77 -0.23 -13.78 -8.50
C HIS A 77 -0.22 -14.82 -7.37
N GLU A 78 -1.20 -15.71 -7.38
CA GLU A 78 -1.25 -16.91 -6.52
C GLU A 78 -0.17 -17.94 -6.88
#